data_AF-A0A2W4RR71-F1
#
_entry.id   AF-A0A2W4RR71-F1
#
_cell.length_a   1.000
_cell.length_b   1.000
_cell.length_c   1.000
_cell.angle_alpha   90.00
_cell.angle_beta   90.00
_cell.angle_gamma   90.00
#
_symmetry.space_group_name_H-M   'P 1'
#
loop_
_entity.id
_entity.type
_entity.pdbx_description
1 polymer ?
#
loop_
_entity_poly.entity_id
_entity_poly.type
_entity_poly.pdbx_seq_one_letter_code
_entity_poly.pdbx_strand_id
1 'polypeptide(L)'
;MLEVVGQPSLDALTDAIVPADIRTRAPLPLPEGEPEHVYLERVRALAARNQLWRSYIGLGYYGTVTPPVIQRMVFENPGWYTPYTPVSYPHLPCRRKREV
;
A
#
# COMPACT_ATOMS: atom_id res chain seq x y z
N MET A 1 -1.16 23.35 12.70
CA MET A 1 -2.19 22.36 13.09
C MET A 1 -2.30 22.22 14.60
N LEU A 2 -1.19 21.99 15.32
CA LEU A 2 -1.19 21.85 16.80
C LEU A 2 -1.87 23.01 17.55
N GLU A 3 -1.60 24.26 17.16
CA GLU A 3 -2.25 25.44 17.73
C GLU A 3 -3.79 25.44 17.55
N VAL A 4 -4.29 24.98 16.41
CA VAL A 4 -5.73 24.90 16.11
C VAL A 4 -6.43 23.88 17.00
N VAL A 5 -5.74 22.79 17.32
CA VAL A 5 -6.24 21.75 18.25
C VAL A 5 -5.83 22.02 19.71
N GLY A 6 -5.19 23.16 19.99
CA GLY A 6 -4.81 23.60 21.33
C GLY A 6 -3.74 22.76 22.02
N GLN A 7 -2.92 22.01 21.27
CA GLN A 7 -1.88 21.16 21.83
C GLN A 7 -0.49 21.77 21.69
N PRO A 8 0.38 21.68 22.71
CA PRO A 8 1.72 22.25 22.67
C PRO A 8 2.73 21.41 21.89
N SER A 9 2.46 20.11 21.68
CA SER A 9 3.33 19.19 20.95
C SER A 9 2.58 17.96 20.42
N LEU A 10 3.23 17.18 19.54
CA LEU A 10 2.71 15.88 19.09
C LEU A 10 2.64 14.86 20.24
N ASP A 11 3.58 14.90 21.18
CA ASP A 11 3.57 14.02 22.34
C ASP A 11 2.37 14.32 23.25
N ALA A 12 2.11 15.59 23.54
CA ALA A 12 0.96 16.02 24.33
C ALA A 12 -0.37 15.65 23.68
N LEU A 13 -0.47 15.81 22.35
CA LEU A 13 -1.63 15.34 21.58
C LEU A 13 -1.81 13.81 21.68
N THR A 14 -0.71 13.06 21.62
CA THR A 14 -0.74 11.60 21.71
C THR A 14 -1.18 11.14 23.10
N ASP A 15 -0.65 11.75 24.17
CA ASP A 15 -1.03 11.48 25.56
C ASP A 15 -2.50 11.79 25.83
N ALA A 16 -3.05 12.80 25.17
CA ALA A 16 -4.47 13.16 25.30
C ALA A 16 -5.44 12.18 24.61
N ILE A 17 -4.98 11.41 23.61
CA ILE A 17 -5.84 10.54 22.77
C ILE A 17 -5.68 9.06 23.12
N VAL A 18 -4.44 8.60 23.33
CA VAL A 18 -4.13 7.18 23.51
C VAL A 18 -4.02 6.87 25.01
N PRO A 19 -4.87 5.98 25.57
CA PRO A 19 -4.78 5.58 26.97
C PRO A 19 -3.41 4.99 27.33
N ALA A 20 -2.88 5.41 28.48
CA ALA A 20 -1.51 5.08 28.90
C ALA A 20 -1.29 3.59 29.24
N ASP A 21 -2.35 2.83 29.50
CA ASP A 21 -2.34 1.40 29.78
C ASP A 21 -2.14 0.54 28.52
N ILE A 22 -2.50 1.05 27.34
CA ILE A 22 -2.29 0.39 26.05
C ILE A 22 -1.12 0.99 25.23
N ARG A 23 -0.52 2.09 25.69
CA ARG A 23 0.57 2.77 24.99
C ARG A 23 1.89 2.00 25.13
N THR A 24 2.51 1.67 23.99
CA THR A 24 3.88 1.13 23.97
C THR A 24 4.87 2.18 24.48
N ARG A 25 5.67 1.82 25.50
CA ARG A 25 6.64 2.72 26.14
C ARG A 25 8.03 2.71 25.52
N ALA A 26 8.37 1.63 24.82
CA ALA A 26 9.63 1.50 24.12
C ALA A 26 9.44 1.77 22.62
N PRO A 27 10.43 2.37 21.95
CA PRO A 27 10.46 2.41 20.49
C PRO A 27 10.33 1.01 19.88
N LEU A 28 9.76 0.91 18.68
CA LEU A 28 9.74 -0.35 17.95
C LEU A 28 11.18 -0.77 17.62
N PRO A 29 11.56 -2.04 17.80
CA PRO A 29 12.90 -2.54 17.52
C PRO A 29 13.10 -2.74 16.01
N LEU A 30 13.10 -1.64 15.26
CA LEU A 30 13.27 -1.62 13.81
C LEU A 30 14.66 -1.10 13.43
N PRO A 31 15.21 -1.51 12.27
CA PRO A 31 16.39 -0.86 11.70
C PRO A 31 16.13 0.64 11.47
N GLU A 32 17.20 1.41 11.38
CA GLU A 32 17.10 2.81 10.97
C GLU A 32 16.49 2.93 9.56
N GLY A 33 15.79 4.03 9.33
CA GLY A 33 15.22 4.33 8.01
C GLY A 33 16.33 4.47 6.98
N GLU A 34 16.15 3.82 5.82
CA GLU A 34 17.08 3.90 4.71
C GLU A 34 16.60 4.86 3.62
N PRO A 35 17.52 5.55 2.90
CA PRO A 35 17.15 6.37 1.76
C PRO A 35 16.49 5.55 0.65
N GLU A 36 15.55 6.14 -0.08
CA GLU A 36 14.77 5.47 -1.12
C GLU A 36 15.64 4.75 -2.18
N HIS A 37 16.70 5.40 -2.65
CA HIS A 37 17.58 4.83 -3.66
C HIS A 37 18.32 3.57 -3.15
N VAL A 38 18.78 3.59 -1.89
CA VAL A 38 19.43 2.45 -1.23
C VAL A 38 18.44 1.29 -1.10
N TYR A 39 17.18 1.60 -0.72
CA TYR A 39 16.12 0.59 -0.64
C TYR A 39 15.83 -0.07 -1.98
N LEU A 40 15.71 0.71 -3.04
CA LEU A 40 15.45 0.19 -4.37
C LEU A 40 16.58 -0.73 -4.86
N GLU A 41 17.84 -0.37 -4.59
CA GLU A 41 19.00 -1.23 -4.91
C GLU A 41 18.96 -2.54 -4.12
N ARG A 42 18.71 -2.46 -2.81
CA ARG A 42 18.64 -3.62 -1.91
C ARG A 42 17.52 -4.59 -2.32
N VAL A 43 16.32 -4.07 -2.60
CA VAL A 43 15.17 -4.89 -3.01
C VAL A 43 15.39 -5.50 -4.40
N ARG A 44 16.03 -4.78 -5.34
CA ARG A 44 16.41 -5.34 -6.64
C ARG A 44 17.41 -6.49 -6.49
N ALA A 45 18.42 -6.34 -5.64
CA ALA A 45 19.39 -7.40 -5.36
C ALA A 45 18.73 -8.63 -4.72
N LEU A 46 17.77 -8.43 -3.80
CA LEU A 46 16.99 -9.51 -3.22
C LEU A 46 16.13 -10.21 -4.27
N ALA A 47 15.41 -9.45 -5.11
CA ALA A 47 14.56 -9.99 -6.17
C ALA A 47 15.35 -10.80 -7.21
N ALA A 48 16.61 -10.44 -7.49
CA ALA A 48 17.49 -11.15 -8.41
C ALA A 48 17.82 -12.59 -7.96
N ARG A 49 17.56 -12.94 -6.70
CA ARG A 49 17.73 -14.32 -6.20
C ARG A 49 16.60 -15.25 -6.64
N ASN A 50 15.49 -14.72 -7.14
CA ASN A 50 14.38 -15.52 -7.63
C ASN A 50 14.74 -16.18 -8.97
N GLN A 51 14.34 -17.44 -9.16
CA GLN A 51 14.51 -18.14 -10.42
C GLN A 51 13.22 -18.08 -11.25
N LEU A 52 13.31 -17.47 -12.43
CA LEU A 52 12.19 -17.36 -13.35
C LEU A 52 12.11 -18.60 -14.25
N TRP A 53 11.23 -19.53 -13.91
CA TRP A 53 10.96 -20.73 -14.69
C TRP A 53 9.74 -20.57 -15.58
N ARG A 54 9.67 -21.37 -16.64
CA ARG A 54 8.42 -21.61 -17.37
C ARG A 54 7.60 -22.62 -16.57
N SER A 55 6.70 -22.11 -15.73
CA SER A 55 5.88 -22.94 -14.85
C SER A 55 4.61 -23.43 -15.55
N TYR A 56 4.47 -24.74 -15.70
CA TYR A 56 3.27 -25.42 -16.22
C TYR A 56 2.55 -26.26 -15.14
N ILE A 57 2.72 -25.89 -13.87
CA ILE A 57 2.10 -26.57 -12.72
C ILE A 57 0.57 -26.46 -12.78
N GLY A 58 0.04 -25.33 -13.28
CA GLY A 58 -1.39 -25.08 -13.37
C GLY A 58 -2.00 -24.74 -12.00
N LEU A 59 -3.01 -25.51 -11.58
CA LEU A 59 -3.72 -25.32 -10.29
C LEU A 59 -4.33 -23.92 -10.09
N GLY A 60 -4.81 -23.31 -11.17
CA GLY A 60 -5.50 -22.00 -11.12
C GLY A 60 -4.61 -20.80 -11.43
N TYR A 61 -3.30 -20.98 -11.63
CA TYR A 61 -2.39 -19.93 -12.08
C TYR A 61 -1.72 -20.31 -13.39
N TYR A 62 -1.84 -19.43 -14.38
CA TYR A 62 -1.30 -19.63 -15.73
C TYR A 62 -0.53 -18.38 -16.15
N GLY A 63 0.67 -18.58 -16.70
CA GLY A 63 1.46 -17.47 -17.25
C GLY A 63 0.70 -16.75 -18.37
N THR A 64 0.80 -15.43 -18.42
CA THR A 64 0.13 -14.60 -19.41
C THR A 64 1.03 -13.46 -19.87
N VAL A 65 0.74 -12.91 -21.05
CA VAL A 65 1.34 -11.67 -21.53
C VAL A 65 0.44 -10.51 -21.11
N THR A 66 0.89 -9.71 -20.15
CA THR A 66 0.20 -8.46 -19.81
C THR A 66 0.47 -7.42 -20.91
N PRO A 67 -0.55 -6.90 -21.61
CA PRO A 67 -0.34 -5.89 -22.66
C PRO A 67 0.39 -4.66 -22.09
N PRO A 68 1.48 -4.17 -22.72
CA PRO A 68 2.28 -3.08 -22.18
C PRO A 68 1.49 -1.80 -21.90
N VAL A 69 0.47 -1.51 -22.73
CA VAL A 69 -0.41 -0.35 -22.53
C VAL A 69 -1.24 -0.46 -21.24
N ILE A 70 -1.71 -1.65 -20.88
CA ILE A 70 -2.47 -1.87 -19.65
C ILE A 70 -1.53 -1.75 -18.45
N GLN A 71 -0.34 -2.34 -18.54
CA GLN A 71 0.67 -2.21 -17.49
C GLN A 71 0.98 -0.74 -17.20
N ARG A 72 1.34 0.03 -18.23
CA ARG A 72 1.78 1.42 -18.09
C ARG A 72 0.64 2.38 -17.71
N MET A 73 -0.53 2.23 -18.33
CA MET A 73 -1.62 3.22 -18.22
C MET A 73 -2.59 2.94 -17.08
N VAL A 74 -2.65 1.69 -16.60
CA VAL A 74 -3.56 1.26 -15.53
C VAL A 74 -2.77 0.83 -14.30
N PHE A 75 -1.95 -0.22 -14.38
CA PHE A 75 -1.28 -0.77 -13.19
C PHE A 75 -0.22 0.17 -12.58
N GLU A 76 0.57 0.85 -13.41
CA GLU A 76 1.61 1.79 -12.97
C GLU A 76 1.11 3.24 -12.85
N ASN A 77 -0.20 3.47 -12.98
CA ASN A 77 -0.79 4.80 -12.95
C ASN A 77 -1.56 5.05 -11.64
N PRO A 78 -1.12 6.00 -10.79
CA PRO A 78 -1.78 6.28 -9.52
C PRO A 78 -3.24 6.73 -9.67
N GLY A 79 -3.64 7.29 -10.82
CA GLY A 79 -5.04 7.64 -11.08
C GLY A 79 -5.99 6.44 -11.09
N TRP A 80 -5.47 5.22 -11.26
CA TRP A 80 -6.25 3.98 -11.27
C TRP A 80 -6.23 3.22 -9.94
N TYR A 81 -5.11 3.20 -9.21
CA TYR A 81 -4.97 2.37 -8.00
C TYR A 81 -5.00 3.13 -6.67
N THR A 82 -4.97 4.47 -6.68
CA THR A 82 -5.13 5.26 -5.44
C THR A 82 -6.58 5.44 -4.99
N PRO A 83 -7.61 5.49 -5.88
CA PRO A 83 -8.99 5.48 -5.43
C PRO A 83 -9.32 4.17 -4.70
N TYR A 84 -10.13 4.24 -3.64
CA TYR A 84 -10.61 3.05 -2.92
C TYR A 84 -11.97 2.60 -3.51
N THR A 85 -12.98 2.45 -2.66
CA THR A 85 -14.34 2.13 -3.10
C THR A 85 -15.03 3.40 -3.60
N PRO A 86 -15.69 3.40 -4.77
CA PRO A 86 -16.33 4.59 -5.34
C PRO A 86 -17.67 4.93 -4.65
N VAL A 87 -17.66 5.16 -3.33
CA VAL A 87 -18.85 5.57 -2.56
C VAL A 87 -19.36 6.96 -2.96
N SER A 88 -18.47 7.87 -3.35
CA SER A 88 -18.79 9.27 -3.68
C SER A 88 -19.28 9.49 -5.12
N TYR A 89 -19.37 8.43 -5.94
CA TYR A 89 -19.82 8.52 -7.33
C TYR A 89 -21.09 7.69 -7.56
N PRO A 90 -22.24 8.09 -6.97
CA PRO A 90 -23.50 7.33 -7.06
C PRO A 90 -24.05 7.23 -8.49
N HIS A 91 -23.60 8.10 -9.40
CA HIS A 91 -23.99 8.10 -10.82
C HIS A 91 -23.14 7.17 -11.70
N LEU A 92 -22.01 6.68 -11.20
CA LEU A 92 -21.27 5.63 -11.90
C LEU A 92 -22.00 4.32 -11.64
N PRO A 93 -22.45 3.60 -12.68
CA PRO A 93 -23.12 2.34 -12.49
C PRO A 93 -22.12 1.33 -11.93
N CYS A 94 -22.12 1.17 -10.61
CA CYS A 94 -21.66 -0.06 -9.98
C CYS A 94 -22.67 -1.12 -10.44
N ARG A 95 -22.40 -1.77 -11.58
CA ARG A 95 -23.20 -2.90 -12.08
C ARG A 95 -23.11 -4.00 -11.01
N ARG A 96 -23.98 -3.93 -10.00
CA ARG A 96 -24.45 -5.09 -9.26
C ARG A 96 -25.12 -5.97 -10.31
N LYS A 97 -24.36 -6.89 -10.91
CA LYS A 97 -24.96 -8.09 -11.48
C LYS A 97 -25.61 -8.85 -10.32
N ARG A 98 -26.86 -8.51 -10.01
CA ARG A 98 -27.80 -9.47 -9.44
C ARG A 98 -28.54 -10.05 -10.64
N GLU A 99 -27.93 -11.05 -11.26
CA GLU A 99 -28.65 -12.04 -12.05
C GLU A 99 -28.94 -13.19 -11.08
N VAL A 100 -30.21 -13.31 -10.68
CA VAL A 100 -30.87 -14.57 -10.35
C VAL A 100 -31.96 -14.71 -11.39
#